data_AF-A1Z209-F1
#
_entry.id   AF-A1Z209-F1
#
_cell.length_a   1.000
_cell.length_b   1.000
_cell.length_c   1.000
_cell.angle_alpha   90.00
_cell.angle_beta   90.00
_cell.angle_gamma   90.00
#
_symmetry.space_group_name_H-M   'P 1'
#
loop_
_entity.id
_entity.type
_entity.pdbx_description
1 polymer ?
#
loop_
_entity_poly.entity_id
_entity_poly.type
_entity_poly.pdbx_seq_one_letter_code
_entity_poly.pdbx_strand_id
1 'polypeptide(L)'
;SQLIPNISPDSFTVAASTGMLSGKSHEMLYDAETGRKISQLDWKIKNVAILKGDISWDPYSFLTLNARGWTSLASGSGNMDDYDWMNENQSEWTDHSSHPATNVNHANEYDLNVKG
;
A
#
# COMPACT_ATOMS: atom_id res chain seq x y z
N SER A 1 -21.61 28.56 24.59
CA SER A 1 -21.89 28.72 23.15
C SER A 1 -22.07 27.34 22.55
N GLN A 2 -23.04 27.15 21.65
CA GLN A 2 -23.22 25.87 20.96
C GLN A 2 -22.33 25.89 19.72
N LEU A 3 -21.46 24.90 19.55
CA LEU A 3 -20.69 24.70 18.32
C LEU A 3 -21.65 24.16 17.26
N ILE A 4 -21.83 24.93 16.18
CA ILE A 4 -22.63 24.51 15.03
C ILE A 4 -21.62 24.23 13.90
N PRO A 5 -21.61 23.02 13.33
CA PRO A 5 -20.67 22.68 12.26
C PRO A 5 -20.97 23.49 11.00
N ASN A 6 -19.93 23.91 10.30
CA ASN A 6 -20.06 24.53 8.99
C ASN A 6 -20.40 23.45 7.94
N ILE A 7 -21.51 23.65 7.24
CA ILE A 7 -22.02 22.76 6.18
C ILE A 7 -22.18 23.51 4.85
N SER A 8 -21.57 24.68 4.73
CA SER A 8 -21.59 25.48 3.51
C SER A 8 -20.71 24.84 2.42
N PRO A 9 -21.01 25.03 1.12
CA PRO A 9 -20.24 24.41 0.03
C PRO A 9 -18.73 24.76 0.05
N ASP A 10 -18.37 25.95 0.52
CA ASP A 10 -17.00 26.44 0.68
C ASP A 10 -16.22 25.79 1.84
N SER A 11 -16.89 25.06 2.74
CA SER A 11 -16.23 24.25 3.77
C SER A 11 -15.73 22.89 3.26
N PHE A 12 -15.99 22.56 1.99
CA PHE A 12 -15.56 21.33 1.36
C PHE A 12 -14.51 21.58 0.29
N THR A 13 -13.46 20.79 0.29
CA THR A 13 -12.47 20.71 -0.80
C THR A 13 -12.48 19.31 -1.40
N VAL A 14 -12.44 19.24 -2.73
CA VAL A 14 -12.34 17.98 -3.47
C VAL A 14 -11.18 18.07 -4.45
N ALA A 15 -10.32 17.05 -4.47
CA ALA A 15 -9.23 16.93 -5.42
C ALA A 15 -9.18 15.52 -6.02
N ALA A 16 -8.77 15.45 -7.29
CA ALA A 16 -8.51 14.20 -8.00
C ALA A 16 -7.18 14.30 -8.74
N SER A 17 -6.40 13.24 -8.74
CA SER A 17 -5.12 13.16 -9.46
C SER A 17 -4.84 11.75 -9.96
N THR A 18 -3.89 11.61 -10.89
CA THR A 18 -3.40 10.32 -11.38
C THR A 18 -1.90 10.19 -11.14
N GLY A 19 -1.37 8.98 -11.10
CA GLY A 19 0.05 8.73 -10.94
C GLY A 19 0.44 7.28 -11.17
N MET A 20 1.70 6.97 -10.88
CA MET A 20 2.24 5.61 -10.94
C MET A 20 2.55 5.11 -9.52
N LEU A 21 2.15 3.87 -9.23
CA LEU A 21 2.45 3.14 -8.01
C LEU A 21 3.62 2.19 -8.25
N SER A 22 4.63 2.27 -7.40
CA SER A 22 5.73 1.32 -7.33
C SER A 22 5.96 0.93 -5.87
N GLY A 23 6.36 -0.31 -5.64
CA GLY A 23 6.51 -0.83 -4.29
C GLY A 23 7.11 -2.23 -4.25
N LYS A 24 7.47 -2.67 -3.05
CA LYS A 24 7.96 -4.02 -2.77
C LYS A 24 7.38 -4.50 -1.44
N SER A 25 6.82 -5.69 -1.44
CA SER A 25 6.36 -6.41 -0.24
C SER A 25 7.20 -7.67 -0.04
N HIS A 26 7.29 -8.11 1.20
CA HIS A 26 8.02 -9.32 1.57
C HIS A 26 7.03 -10.26 2.27
N GLU A 27 6.95 -11.48 1.79
CA GLU A 27 6.35 -12.60 2.50
C GLU A 27 7.51 -13.41 3.08
N MET A 28 7.46 -13.73 4.38
CA MET A 28 8.57 -14.37 5.07
C MET A 28 8.05 -15.55 5.88
N LEU A 29 8.76 -16.67 5.82
CA LEU A 29 8.53 -17.83 6.66
C LEU A 29 9.73 -18.02 7.58
N TYR A 30 9.45 -18.18 8.87
CA TYR A 30 10.43 -18.44 9.89
C TYR A 30 10.13 -19.78 10.56
N ASP A 31 11.18 -20.51 10.89
CA ASP A 31 11.10 -21.65 11.80
C ASP A 31 10.75 -21.14 13.21
N ALA A 32 9.70 -21.70 13.79
CA ALA A 32 9.15 -21.19 15.05
C ALA A 32 10.00 -21.52 16.29
N GLU A 33 10.81 -22.59 16.23
CA GLU A 33 11.63 -23.03 17.36
C GLU A 33 12.95 -22.26 17.42
N THR A 34 13.56 -22.04 16.27
CA THR A 34 14.89 -21.42 16.14
C THR A 34 14.81 -19.93 15.80
N GLY A 35 13.67 -19.44 15.31
CA GLY A 35 13.51 -18.08 14.78
C GLY A 35 14.25 -17.85 13.46
N ARG A 36 14.79 -18.91 12.85
CA ARG A 36 15.56 -18.84 11.60
C ARG A 36 14.64 -18.56 10.42
N LYS A 37 15.02 -17.64 9.53
CA LYS A 37 14.31 -17.44 8.26
C LYS A 37 14.53 -18.67 7.38
N ILE A 38 13.45 -19.26 6.86
CA ILE A 38 13.49 -20.46 6.02
C ILE A 38 12.97 -20.22 4.61
N SER A 39 12.12 -19.22 4.40
CA SER A 39 11.67 -18.81 3.07
C SER A 39 11.38 -17.31 3.02
N GLN A 40 11.50 -16.70 1.84
CA GLN A 40 11.14 -15.32 1.57
C GLN A 40 10.70 -15.12 0.12
N LEU A 41 9.52 -14.54 -0.08
CA LEU A 41 9.06 -14.08 -1.39
C LEU A 41 9.11 -12.55 -1.46
N ASP A 42 9.74 -12.05 -2.52
CA ASP A 42 9.90 -10.64 -2.84
C ASP A 42 8.91 -10.23 -3.93
N TRP A 43 7.76 -9.67 -3.54
CA TRP A 43 6.73 -9.20 -4.47
C TRP A 43 6.98 -7.74 -4.87
N LYS A 44 7.22 -7.45 -6.15
CA LYS A 44 7.47 -6.10 -6.67
C LYS A 44 6.29 -5.60 -7.50
N ILE A 45 5.88 -4.35 -7.28
CA ILE A 45 4.93 -3.58 -8.11
C ILE A 45 5.74 -2.63 -9.00
N LYS A 46 5.55 -2.69 -10.33
CA LYS A 46 6.29 -1.88 -11.30
C LYS A 46 5.38 -0.86 -11.99
N ASN A 47 5.37 0.38 -11.50
CA ASN A 47 4.73 1.54 -12.12
C ASN A 47 3.27 1.28 -12.57
N VAL A 48 2.41 0.83 -11.66
CA VAL A 48 0.98 0.61 -11.93
C VAL A 48 0.24 1.94 -11.91
N ALA A 49 -0.51 2.25 -12.97
CA ALA A 49 -1.29 3.50 -13.03
C ALA A 49 -2.42 3.50 -11.99
N ILE A 50 -2.54 4.60 -11.24
CA ILE A 50 -3.52 4.77 -10.16
C ILE A 50 -4.32 6.07 -10.31
N LEU A 51 -5.58 6.05 -9.89
CA LEU A 51 -6.41 7.23 -9.66
C LEU A 51 -6.46 7.51 -8.16
N LYS A 52 -6.25 8.78 -7.76
CA LYS A 52 -6.33 9.25 -6.38
C LYS A 52 -7.47 10.25 -6.21
N GLY A 53 -8.17 10.17 -5.09
CA GLY A 53 -9.19 11.11 -4.66
C GLY A 53 -8.95 11.61 -3.24
N ASP A 54 -9.30 12.86 -2.99
CA ASP A 54 -9.25 13.53 -1.68
C ASP A 54 -10.54 14.35 -1.50
N ILE A 55 -11.17 14.19 -0.35
CA ILE A 55 -12.26 15.02 0.15
C ILE A 55 -11.85 15.53 1.52
N SER A 56 -11.86 16.85 1.69
CA SER A 56 -11.61 17.53 2.96
C SER A 56 -12.84 18.33 3.37
N TRP A 57 -13.22 18.29 4.65
CA TRP A 57 -14.31 19.08 5.23
C TRP A 57 -13.83 19.81 6.48
N ASP A 58 -14.06 21.12 6.53
CA ASP A 58 -13.72 22.01 7.64
C ASP A 58 -14.98 22.39 8.47
N PRO A 59 -15.49 21.49 9.34
CA PRO A 59 -16.68 21.78 10.15
C PRO A 59 -16.45 22.90 11.18
N TYR A 60 -15.21 23.10 11.64
CA TYR A 60 -14.85 24.13 12.62
C TYR A 60 -13.49 24.73 12.25
N SER A 61 -13.21 25.96 12.71
CA SER A 61 -11.92 26.62 12.45
C SER A 61 -10.70 25.90 13.03
N PHE A 62 -10.91 24.94 13.94
CA PHE A 62 -9.89 24.12 14.59
C PHE A 62 -9.93 22.65 14.15
N LEU A 63 -10.79 22.27 13.18
CA LEU A 63 -11.01 20.87 12.84
C LEU A 63 -11.22 20.69 11.34
N THR A 64 -10.38 19.85 10.72
CA THR A 64 -10.54 19.34 9.35
C THR A 64 -10.67 17.82 9.39
N LEU A 65 -11.65 17.28 8.67
CA LEU A 65 -11.84 15.86 8.42
C LEU A 65 -11.45 15.54 6.97
N ASN A 66 -10.68 14.48 6.76
CA ASN A 66 -10.23 14.07 5.43
C ASN A 66 -10.65 12.63 5.14
N ALA A 67 -11.11 12.39 3.93
CA ALA A 67 -11.27 11.08 3.32
C ALA A 67 -10.46 11.04 2.03
N ARG A 68 -9.41 10.23 2.00
CA ARG A 68 -8.53 10.06 0.85
C ARG A 68 -8.51 8.61 0.41
N GLY A 69 -8.13 8.38 -0.82
CA GLY A 69 -7.87 7.03 -1.29
C GLY A 69 -7.35 7.01 -2.70
N TRP A 70 -6.92 5.82 -3.10
CA TRP A 70 -6.48 5.58 -4.46
C TRP A 70 -6.76 4.14 -4.88
N THR A 71 -6.84 3.92 -6.19
CA THR A 71 -7.07 2.59 -6.77
C THR A 71 -6.31 2.43 -8.08
N SER A 72 -5.83 1.22 -8.35
CA SER A 72 -5.25 0.80 -9.63
C SER A 72 -6.31 0.90 -10.72
N LEU A 73 -5.94 1.49 -11.86
CA LEU A 73 -6.83 1.63 -13.01
C LEU A 73 -7.03 0.31 -13.78
N ALA A 74 -6.07 -0.61 -13.68
CA ALA A 74 -6.07 -1.93 -14.30
C ALA A 74 -5.08 -2.84 -13.57
N SER A 75 -5.03 -4.11 -13.97
CA SER A 75 -3.89 -4.96 -13.64
C SER A 75 -2.60 -4.36 -14.18
N GLY A 76 -1.48 -4.67 -13.53
CA GLY A 76 -0.20 -4.09 -13.90
C GLY A 76 0.98 -5.04 -13.75
N SER A 77 2.16 -4.57 -14.13
CA SER A 77 3.37 -5.38 -14.16
C SER A 77 3.96 -5.52 -12.76
N GLY A 78 4.45 -6.72 -12.44
CA GLY A 78 5.19 -7.01 -11.23
C GLY A 78 6.45 -7.85 -11.46
N ASN A 79 6.94 -8.41 -10.36
CA ASN A 79 7.93 -9.49 -10.31
C ASN A 79 7.72 -10.24 -9.00
N MET A 80 8.00 -11.53 -8.97
CA MET A 80 8.17 -12.25 -7.72
C MET A 80 9.47 -13.05 -7.78
N ASP A 81 10.27 -12.96 -6.71
CA ASP A 81 11.43 -13.81 -6.51
C ASP A 81 11.19 -14.61 -5.21
N ASP A 82 11.39 -15.92 -5.24
CA ASP A 82 11.16 -16.84 -4.12
C ASP A 82 12.48 -17.48 -3.71
N TYR A 83 12.85 -17.39 -2.43
CA TYR A 83 14.12 -17.84 -1.87
C TYR A 83 13.90 -18.76 -0.68
N ASP A 84 14.56 -19.92 -0.65
CA ASP A 84 14.51 -20.84 0.49
C ASP A 84 15.89 -21.10 1.11
N TRP A 85 15.92 -21.27 2.43
CA TRP A 85 17.11 -21.63 3.21
C TRP A 85 16.88 -23.00 3.85
N MET A 86 17.01 -24.07 3.06
CA MET A 86 16.73 -25.44 3.54
C MET A 86 17.87 -26.03 4.37
N ASN A 87 19.10 -25.52 4.22
CA ASN A 87 20.26 -25.94 4.99
C ASN A 87 20.53 -24.96 6.14
N GLU A 88 20.34 -25.41 7.38
CA GLU A 88 20.58 -24.60 8.59
C GLU A 88 22.06 -24.27 8.84
N ASN A 89 22.99 -25.03 8.24
CA ASN A 89 24.42 -24.82 8.40
C ASN A 89 25.02 -23.90 7.32
N GLN A 90 24.18 -23.30 6.46
CA GLN A 90 24.57 -22.40 5.38
C GLN A 90 23.92 -21.01 5.56
N SER A 91 24.65 -19.95 5.20
CA SER A 91 24.13 -18.57 5.24
C SER A 91 23.33 -18.17 3.99
N GLU A 92 23.75 -18.64 2.82
CA GLU A 92 23.08 -18.37 1.54
C GLU A 92 21.82 -19.23 1.37
N TRP A 93 20.87 -18.77 0.56
CA TRP A 93 19.71 -19.56 0.16
C TRP A 93 20.16 -20.82 -0.61
N THR A 94 19.41 -21.90 -0.47
CA THR A 94 19.62 -23.15 -1.19
C THR A 94 18.84 -23.17 -2.50
N ASP A 95 17.68 -22.54 -2.52
CA ASP A 95 16.77 -22.54 -3.66
C ASP A 95 16.34 -21.11 -4.01
N HIS A 96 16.22 -20.84 -5.31
CA HIS A 96 15.72 -19.58 -5.84
C HIS A 96 14.91 -19.83 -7.09
N SER A 97 13.72 -19.23 -7.16
CA SER A 97 12.94 -19.13 -8.39
C SER A 97 12.56 -17.68 -8.68
N SER A 98 12.48 -17.34 -9.97
CA SER A 98 12.13 -15.98 -10.41
C SER A 98 10.97 -16.02 -11.40
N HIS A 99 10.00 -15.15 -11.15
CA HIS A 99 8.72 -15.08 -11.87
C HIS A 99 8.54 -13.65 -12.42
N PRO A 100 9.17 -13.32 -13.57
CA PRO A 100 9.06 -12.01 -14.20
C PRO A 100 7.66 -11.70 -14.73
N ALA A 101 6.83 -12.73 -14.94
CA ALA A 101 5.47 -12.63 -15.43
C ALA A 101 4.42 -12.57 -14.30
N THR A 102 4.79 -12.07 -13.12
CA THR A 102 3.85 -11.81 -12.03
C THR A 102 3.01 -10.57 -12.32
N ASN A 103 1.69 -10.73 -12.26
CA ASN A 103 0.75 -9.63 -12.39
C ASN A 103 0.40 -9.04 -11.03
N VAL A 104 0.33 -7.71 -10.98
CA VAL A 104 -0.37 -6.98 -9.91
C VAL A 104 -1.84 -6.96 -10.30
N ASN A 105 -2.67 -7.77 -9.65
CA ASN A 105 -4.08 -7.92 -10.02
C ASN A 105 -4.87 -6.62 -9.79
N HIS A 106 -4.70 -6.02 -8.62
CA HIS A 106 -5.26 -4.74 -8.20
C HIS A 106 -4.47 -4.22 -6.99
N ALA A 107 -4.52 -2.91 -6.75
CA ALA A 107 -4.01 -2.28 -5.55
C ALA A 107 -4.86 -1.05 -5.21
N ASN A 108 -5.18 -0.85 -3.94
CA ASN A 108 -5.98 0.29 -3.49
C ASN A 108 -5.69 0.62 -2.03
N GLU A 109 -6.02 1.85 -1.64
CA GLU A 109 -5.89 2.36 -0.27
C GLU A 109 -7.04 3.33 0.03
N TYR A 110 -7.43 3.42 1.29
CA TYR A 110 -8.23 4.51 1.84
C TYR A 110 -7.59 5.01 3.14
N ASP A 111 -7.73 6.31 3.39
CA ASP A 111 -7.24 7.01 4.58
C ASP A 111 -8.36 7.91 5.09
N LEU A 112 -8.72 7.72 6.36
CA LEU A 112 -9.63 8.58 7.12
C LEU A 112 -8.83 9.23 8.24
N ASN A 113 -8.67 10.55 8.18
CA ASN A 113 -7.89 11.28 9.17
C ASN A 113 -8.52 12.60 9.59
N VAL A 114 -8.01 13.12 10.71
CA VAL A 114 -8.43 14.37 11.34
C VAL A 114 -7.20 15.25 11.57
N LYS A 115 -7.36 16.55 11.36
CA LYS A 115 -6.34 17.58 11.64
C LYS A 115 -6.98 18.67 12.51
N GLY A 116 -6.25 19.18 13.51
CA GLY A 116 -6.67 20.28 14.38
C GLY A 116 -5.50 20.95 15.08
#